data_AF-A0A9P6AAG8-F1
#
_entry.id   AF-A0A9P6AAG8-F1
#
_cell.length_a   1.000
_cell.length_b   1.000
_cell.length_c   1.000
_cell.angle_alpha   90.00
_cell.angle_beta   90.00
_cell.angle_gamma   90.00
#
_symmetry.space_group_name_H-M   'P 1'
#
loop_
_entity.id
_entity.type
_entity.pdbx_description
1 polymer ?
#
loop_
_entity_poly.entity_id
_entity_poly.type
_entity_poly.pdbx_seq_one_letter_code
_entity_poly.pdbx_strand_id
1 'polypeptide(L)'
;MYIPQLSNQKAFDSFILIDGVLHFFQFTIGSKHAINRGLVGVGEKYGFPKDMAKWHFTFVMPPNRVLKVPQAHQGPLKDSKLYSAILDVGVEIPVE
;
A
#
# COMPACT_ATOMS: atom_id res chain seq x y z
N MET A 1 4.07 -12.32 -7.62
CA MET A 1 4.53 -10.98 -8.06
C MET A 1 3.77 -10.61 -9.32
N TYR A 2 2.89 -9.62 -9.27
CA TYR A 2 2.22 -9.11 -10.46
C TYR A 2 3.11 -8.04 -11.11
N ILE A 3 3.49 -8.24 -12.37
CA ILE A 3 4.24 -7.24 -13.14
C ILE A 3 3.27 -6.65 -14.17
N PRO A 4 2.91 -5.36 -14.10
CA PRO A 4 2.02 -4.74 -15.06
C PRO A 4 2.64 -4.78 -16.48
N GLN A 5 1.85 -5.16 -17.47
CA GLN A 5 2.29 -5.27 -18.87
C GLN A 5 2.19 -3.95 -19.64
N LEU A 6 1.43 -2.98 -19.11
CA LEU A 6 1.22 -1.67 -19.72
C LEU A 6 1.54 -0.57 -18.71
N SER A 7 2.09 0.55 -19.20
CA SER A 7 2.51 1.70 -18.39
C SER A 7 1.39 2.38 -17.61
N ASN A 8 0.14 2.12 -17.97
CA ASN A 8 -1.06 2.62 -17.28
C ASN A 8 -1.66 1.62 -16.28
N GLN A 9 -1.17 0.38 -16.22
CA GLN A 9 -1.62 -0.60 -15.23
C GLN A 9 -0.95 -0.30 -13.90
N LYS A 10 -1.74 0.24 -12.97
CA LYS A 10 -1.32 0.43 -11.58
C LYS A 10 -1.67 -0.83 -10.81
N ALA A 11 -0.64 -1.59 -10.48
CA ALA A 11 -0.75 -2.79 -9.66
C ALA A 11 -0.81 -2.45 -8.17
N PHE A 12 -1.38 -3.37 -7.38
CA PHE A 12 -1.03 -3.51 -5.98
C PHE A 12 0.09 -4.52 -5.89
N ASP A 13 1.04 -4.32 -4.97
CA ASP A 13 2.08 -5.32 -4.78
C ASP A 13 1.49 -6.57 -4.12
N SER A 14 0.62 -6.40 -3.11
CA SER A 14 -0.25 -7.46 -2.58
C SER A 14 -1.40 -6.94 -1.71
N PHE A 15 -2.39 -7.79 -1.45
CA PHE A 15 -3.43 -7.57 -0.44
C PHE A 15 -3.87 -8.88 0.22
N ILE A 16 -4.44 -8.80 1.42
CA ILE A 16 -5.05 -9.92 2.13
C ILE A 16 -6.30 -9.45 2.89
N LEU A 17 -7.33 -10.30 2.93
CA LEU A 17 -8.54 -10.08 3.72
C LEU A 17 -8.54 -11.08 4.88
N ILE A 18 -8.43 -10.58 6.11
CA ILE A 18 -8.43 -11.40 7.33
C ILE A 18 -9.43 -10.79 8.30
N ASP A 19 -10.33 -11.59 8.86
CA ASP A 19 -11.32 -11.17 9.86
C ASP A 19 -12.13 -9.92 9.44
N GLY A 20 -12.42 -9.81 8.13
CA GLY A 20 -13.17 -8.69 7.55
C GLY A 20 -12.37 -7.37 7.44
N VAL A 21 -11.07 -7.40 7.69
CA VAL A 21 -10.13 -6.28 7.52
C VAL A 21 -9.29 -6.51 6.27
N LEU A 22 -9.27 -5.51 5.40
CA LEU A 22 -8.54 -5.55 4.14
C LEU A 22 -7.19 -4.86 4.32
N HIS A 23 -6.12 -5.63 4.20
CA HIS A 23 -4.75 -5.15 4.28
C HIS A 23 -4.16 -5.03 2.88
N PHE A 24 -3.75 -3.83 2.51
CA PHE A 24 -2.99 -3.55 1.30
C PHE A 24 -1.52 -3.38 1.65
N PHE A 25 -0.63 -4.02 0.90
CA PHE A 25 0.81 -3.82 1.03
C PHE A 25 1.33 -3.12 -0.22
N GLN A 26 2.06 -2.03 0.00
CA GLN A 26 2.63 -1.21 -1.06
C GLN A 26 4.13 -1.03 -0.80
N PHE A 27 4.95 -1.60 -1.67
CA PHE A 27 6.38 -1.40 -1.66
C PHE A 27 6.69 -0.08 -2.32
N THR A 28 7.48 0.74 -1.65
CA THR A 28 7.88 2.02 -2.22
C THR A 28 9.27 2.45 -1.80
N ILE A 29 10.01 2.96 -2.78
CA ILE A 29 11.27 3.69 -2.56
C ILE A 29 11.06 5.21 -2.69
N GLY A 30 9.88 5.66 -3.09
CA GLY A 30 9.56 7.07 -3.26
C GLY A 30 9.35 7.77 -1.92
N SER A 31 9.67 9.06 -1.84
CA SER A 31 9.36 9.90 -0.68
C SER A 31 7.89 10.37 -0.64
N LYS A 32 7.14 10.13 -1.72
CA LYS A 32 5.73 10.47 -1.85
C LYS A 32 4.98 9.31 -2.50
N HIS A 33 3.90 8.86 -1.87
CA HIS A 33 3.07 7.80 -2.43
C HIS A 33 1.59 8.16 -2.30
N ALA A 34 0.87 8.05 -3.42
CA ALA A 34 -0.55 8.33 -3.51
C ALA A 34 -1.34 7.02 -3.41
N ILE A 35 -2.37 6.97 -2.57
CA ILE A 35 -3.30 5.84 -2.57
C ILE A 35 -4.27 6.06 -3.74
N ASN A 36 -4.22 5.17 -4.74
CA ASN A 36 -5.01 5.32 -5.94
C ASN A 36 -6.51 5.28 -5.62
N ARG A 37 -7.23 6.38 -5.90
CA ARG A 37 -8.69 6.46 -5.71
C ARG A 37 -9.46 5.41 -6.53
N GLY A 38 -8.90 4.92 -7.63
CA GLY A 38 -9.46 3.81 -8.39
C GLY A 38 -9.62 2.53 -7.57
N LEU A 39 -8.93 2.39 -6.43
CA LEU A 39 -9.09 1.29 -5.49
C LEU A 39 -10.51 1.18 -4.93
N VAL A 40 -11.17 2.32 -4.71
CA VAL A 40 -12.55 2.34 -4.19
C VAL A 40 -13.50 1.65 -5.16
N GLY A 41 -13.40 1.98 -6.46
CA GLY A 41 -14.22 1.33 -7.50
C GLY A 41 -13.86 -0.14 -7.73
N VAL A 42 -12.60 -0.52 -7.52
CA VAL A 42 -12.19 -1.94 -7.50
C VAL A 42 -12.85 -2.67 -6.32
N GLY A 43 -12.85 -2.07 -5.13
CA GLY A 43 -13.44 -2.69 -3.94
C GLY A 43 -14.93 -3.01 -4.09
N GLU A 44 -15.68 -2.11 -4.74
CA GLU A 44 -17.10 -2.35 -5.06
C GLU A 44 -17.29 -3.55 -5.98
N LYS A 45 -16.40 -3.75 -6.95
CA LYS A 45 -16.47 -4.84 -7.93
C LYS A 45 -16.09 -6.20 -7.34
N TYR A 46 -15.13 -6.25 -6.41
CA TYR A 46 -14.56 -7.50 -5.88
C TYR A 46 -15.07 -7.87 -4.48
N GLY A 47 -16.09 -7.18 -3.96
CA GLY A 47 -16.70 -7.52 -2.66
C GLY A 47 -15.82 -7.21 -1.45
N PHE A 48 -14.95 -6.20 -1.56
CA PHE A 48 -14.16 -5.73 -0.43
C PHE A 48 -15.06 -5.09 0.64
N PRO A 49 -14.57 -4.98 1.90
CA PRO A 49 -15.31 -4.31 2.95
C PRO A 49 -15.74 -2.91 2.48
N LYS A 50 -17.03 -2.61 2.55
CA LYS A 50 -17.55 -1.28 2.18
C LYS A 50 -17.12 -0.20 3.17
N ASP A 51 -16.88 -0.61 4.41
CA ASP A 51 -16.35 0.24 5.46
C ASP A 51 -14.84 0.41 5.29
N MET A 52 -14.45 1.60 4.84
CA MET A 52 -13.05 1.97 4.59
C MET A 52 -12.24 2.09 5.89
N ALA A 53 -12.89 2.16 7.07
CA ALA A 53 -12.18 2.06 8.34
C ALA A 53 -11.56 0.67 8.56
N LYS A 54 -12.03 -0.34 7.82
CA LYS A 54 -11.47 -1.70 7.78
C LYS A 54 -10.38 -1.85 6.71
N TRP A 55 -9.96 -0.75 6.08
CA TRP A 55 -8.89 -0.76 5.09
C TRP A 55 -7.60 -0.28 5.73
N HIS A 56 -6.59 -1.14 5.68
CA HIS A 56 -5.28 -0.91 6.23
C HIS A 56 -4.26 -0.83 5.10
N PHE A 57 -3.56 0.29 5.00
CA PHE A 57 -2.49 0.49 4.03
C PHE A 57 -1.15 0.36 4.73
N THR A 58 -0.40 -0.68 4.42
CA THR A 58 0.96 -0.90 4.93
C THR A 58 1.97 -0.55 3.84
N PHE A 59 2.77 0.49 4.08
CA PHE A 59 3.86 0.87 3.20
C PHE A 59 5.14 0.18 3.61
N VAL A 60 5.69 -0.65 2.74
CA VAL A 60 6.99 -1.30 2.96
C VAL A 60 8.07 -0.45 2.29
N MET A 61 9.01 0.05 3.08
CA MET A 61 10.00 1.04 2.63
C MET A 61 11.39 0.77 3.21
N PRO A 62 12.48 1.20 2.54
CA PRO A 62 13.82 1.11 3.10
C PRO A 62 13.99 1.98 4.36
N PRO A 63 15.00 1.70 5.21
CA PRO A 63 15.28 2.47 6.41
C PRO A 63 15.60 3.94 6.08
N ASN A 64 15.45 4.81 7.08
CA ASN A 64 15.80 6.23 7.01
C ASN A 64 15.05 7.04 5.94
N ARG A 65 13.86 6.59 5.53
CA ARG A 65 12.97 7.36 4.65
C ARG A 65 11.74 7.86 5.39
N VAL A 66 11.32 9.07 5.03
CA VAL A 66 10.04 9.64 5.44
C VAL A 66 9.10 9.57 4.26
N LEU A 67 8.00 8.83 4.42
CA LEU A 67 6.98 8.70 3.40
C LEU A 67 5.88 9.76 3.59
N LYS A 68 5.61 10.54 2.54
CA LYS A 68 4.47 11.46 2.48
C LYS A 68 3.30 10.82 1.75
N VAL A 69 2.16 10.68 2.43
CA VAL A 69 0.92 10.13 1.85
C VAL A 69 -0.16 11.22 1.82
N PRO A 70 -0.22 12.03 0.75
CA PRO A 70 -1.02 13.26 0.73
C PRO A 70 -2.54 13.03 0.69
N GLN A 71 -2.99 11.82 0.34
CA GLN A 71 -4.40 11.54 0.02
C GLN A 71 -5.15 10.75 1.08
N ALA A 72 -4.44 10.16 2.04
CA ALA A 72 -5.07 9.30 3.04
C ALA A 72 -6.08 10.04 3.92
N HIS A 73 -5.98 11.37 4.04
CA HIS A 73 -6.85 12.16 4.92
C HIS A 73 -7.99 12.87 4.17
N GLN A 74 -8.26 12.52 2.91
CA GLN A 74 -9.29 13.19 2.11
C GLN A 74 -10.20 12.19 1.37
N GLY A 75 -11.51 12.48 1.35
CA GLY A 75 -12.49 11.70 0.61
C GLY A 75 -12.81 10.33 1.24
N PRO A 76 -13.18 9.31 0.45
CA PRO A 76 -13.63 8.01 0.97
C PRO A 76 -12.60 7.25 1.80
N LEU A 77 -11.31 7.58 1.64
CA LEU A 77 -10.21 6.92 2.32
C LEU A 77 -9.80 7.62 3.63
N LYS A 78 -10.48 8.72 4.01
CA LYS A 78 -10.13 9.54 5.18
C LYS A 78 -10.01 8.76 6.49
N ASP A 79 -10.78 7.67 6.62
CA ASP A 79 -10.89 6.85 7.82
C ASP A 79 -10.01 5.59 7.75
N SER A 80 -9.29 5.39 6.63
CA SER A 80 -8.38 4.25 6.47
C SER A 80 -7.15 4.40 7.35
N LYS A 81 -6.64 3.28 7.86
CA LYS A 81 -5.44 3.29 8.70
C LYS A 81 -4.20 3.13 7.86
N LEU A 82 -3.19 3.93 8.15
CA LEU A 82 -1.88 3.84 7.52
C LEU A 82 -0.88 3.22 8.49
N TYR A 83 -0.08 2.31 7.98
CA TYR A 83 1.04 1.68 8.64
C TYR A 83 2.28 1.79 7.76
N SER A 84 3.45 1.74 8.37
CA SER A 84 4.71 1.60 7.66
C SER A 84 5.49 0.44 8.24
N ALA A 85 6.11 -0.36 7.38
CA ALA A 85 7.08 -1.37 7.74
C ALA A 85 8.42 -1.04 7.09
N ILE A 86 9.50 -1.19 7.85
CA ILE A 86 10.86 -0.99 7.33
C ILE A 86 11.38 -2.34 6.88
N LEU A 87 11.81 -2.42 5.62
CA LEU A 87 12.52 -3.58 5.10
C LEU A 87 14.01 -3.42 5.41
N ASP A 88 14.50 -4.19 6.39
CA ASP A 88 15.93 -4.32 6.64
C ASP A 88 16.52 -5.29 5.61
N VAL A 89 17.03 -4.73 4.51
CA VAL A 89 17.92 -5.46 3.62
C VAL A 89 19.27 -5.51 4.32
N GLY A 90 19.51 -6.59 5.06
CA GLY A 90 20.74 -6.78 5.83
C GLY A 90 21.96 -6.39 5.01
N VAL A 91 22.93 -5.74 5.66
CA VAL A 91 24.20 -5.34 5.05
C VAL A 91 24.81 -6.57 4.39
N GLU A 92 24.97 -6.54 3.06
CA GLU A 92 25.88 -7.48 2.39
C GLU A 92 27.26 -7.23 2.99
N ILE A 93 27.68 -8.09 3.92
CA ILE A 93 29.05 -8.09 4.42
C ILE A 93 29.91 -8.45 3.20
N PRO A 94 30.83 -7.57 2.75
CA PRO A 94 31.77 -7.93 1.72
C PRO A 94 32.55 -9.13 2.21
N VAL A 95 32.52 -10.22 1.45
CA VAL A 95 33.41 -11.35 1.67
C VAL A 95 34.79 -10.88 1.21
N GLU A 96 35.68 -10.56 2.16
CA GLU A 96 37.12 -10.43 1.91
C GLU A 96 37.75 -11.78 1.52
#